data_AF-A0A519KKH0-F1
#
_entry.id   AF-A0A519KKH0-F1
#
_cell.length_a   1.000
_cell.length_b   1.000
_cell.length_c   1.000
_cell.angle_alpha   90.00
_cell.angle_beta   90.00
_cell.angle_gamma   90.00
#
_symmetry.space_group_name_H-M   'P 1'
#
loop_
_entity.id
_entity.type
_entity.pdbx_description
1 polymer ?
#
loop_
_entity_poly.entity_id
_entity_poly.type
_entity_poly.pdbx_seq_one_letter_code
_entity_poly.pdbx_strand_id
1 'polypeptide(L)'
;AGLMNHLAMNMVIELKSATTATAECYILTASRLKVKGELFDTRTLARCVDQMEKRGNEWRILRRTMCWEWNEEHEISETWARGAITNDPTQLRRGAKRPDDIIYTAA
;
A
#
# COMPACT_ATOMS: atom_id res chain seq x y z
N ALA A 1 -6.69 1.42 12.18
CA ALA A 1 -6.47 1.37 10.72
C ALA A 1 -6.13 -0.08 10.40
N GLY A 2 -6.74 -0.66 9.37
CA GLY A 2 -6.50 -2.06 9.00
C GLY A 2 -5.03 -2.29 8.60
N LEU A 3 -4.59 -3.54 8.66
CA LEU A 3 -3.30 -3.95 8.09
C LEU A 3 -3.36 -3.66 6.60
N MET A 4 -2.53 -2.74 6.10
CA MET A 4 -2.59 -2.30 4.70
C MET A 4 -1.22 -1.77 4.29
N ASN A 5 -0.77 -2.22 3.14
CA ASN A 5 0.44 -1.74 2.50
C ASN A 5 0.16 -1.38 1.03
N HIS A 6 0.80 -0.33 0.54
CA HIS A 6 0.75 0.09 -0.86
C HIS A 6 2.18 0.15 -1.39
N LEU A 7 2.55 -0.75 -2.29
CA LEU A 7 3.82 -0.70 -2.99
C LEU A 7 3.63 0.02 -4.32
N ALA A 8 4.32 1.15 -4.49
CA ALA A 8 4.43 1.80 -5.80
C ALA A 8 5.61 1.18 -6.56
N MET A 9 5.37 0.78 -7.80
CA MET A 9 6.29 0.06 -8.67
C MET A 9 6.31 0.68 -10.05
N ASN A 10 7.36 0.40 -10.83
CA ASN A 10 7.48 0.77 -12.25
C ASN A 10 7.17 2.25 -12.50
N MET A 11 7.78 3.13 -11.69
CA MET A 11 7.52 4.57 -11.76
C MET A 11 8.12 5.18 -13.03
N VAL A 12 7.31 5.91 -13.77
CA VAL A 12 7.71 6.72 -14.92
C VAL A 12 7.25 8.15 -14.66
N ILE A 13 8.13 9.12 -14.89
CA ILE A 13 7.80 10.54 -14.75
C ILE A 13 8.18 11.25 -16.04
N GLU A 14 7.21 11.95 -16.63
CA GLU A 14 7.42 12.81 -17.78
C GLU A 14 7.20 14.27 -17.36
N LEU A 15 8.27 15.07 -17.36
CA LEU A 15 8.17 16.51 -17.13
C LEU A 15 7.57 17.16 -18.38
N LYS A 16 6.45 17.87 -18.22
CA LYS A 16 5.78 18.61 -19.31
C LYS A 16 6.24 20.06 -19.37
N SER A 17 6.68 20.62 -18.24
CA SER A 17 7.28 21.95 -18.12
C SER A 17 8.12 22.05 -16.84
N ALA A 18 8.62 23.25 -16.53
CA ALA A 18 9.27 23.53 -15.26
C ALA A 18 8.35 23.37 -14.03
N THR A 19 7.01 23.37 -14.23
CA THR A 19 6.02 23.35 -13.15
C THR A 19 4.92 22.30 -13.32
N THR A 20 4.97 21.46 -14.35
CA THR A 20 3.97 20.41 -14.60
C THR A 20 4.64 19.10 -15.03
N ALA A 21 4.06 17.97 -14.63
CA ALA A 21 4.53 16.64 -15.00
C ALA A 21 3.38 15.62 -15.01
N THR A 22 3.58 14.51 -15.70
CA THR A 22 2.75 13.31 -15.56
C THR A 22 3.59 12.23 -14.89
N ALA A 23 3.08 11.63 -13.81
CA ALA A 23 3.73 10.53 -13.12
C ALA A 23 2.84 9.29 -13.20
N GLU A 24 3.37 8.21 -13.73
CA GLU A 24 2.72 6.91 -13.77
C GLU A 24 3.42 5.94 -12.82
N CYS A 25 2.64 5.12 -12.13
CA CYS A 25 3.17 3.97 -11.40
C CYS A 25 2.12 2.86 -11.31
N TYR A 26 2.59 1.64 -11.09
CA TYR A 26 1.75 0.52 -10.69
C TYR A 26 1.71 0.45 -9.17
N ILE A 27 0.56 0.13 -8.61
CA ILE A 27 0.34 -0.02 -7.18
C ILE A 27 -0.09 -1.45 -6.92
N LEU A 28 0.71 -2.20 -6.17
CA LEU A 28 0.28 -3.46 -5.58
C LEU A 28 -0.07 -3.23 -4.11
N THR A 29 -1.31 -3.51 -3.75
CA THR A 29 -1.77 -3.43 -2.37
C THR A 29 -1.87 -4.82 -1.76
N ALA A 30 -1.58 -4.90 -0.47
CA ALA A 30 -1.91 -6.05 0.37
C ALA A 30 -2.61 -5.51 1.61
N SER A 31 -3.87 -5.91 1.82
CA SER A 31 -4.72 -5.33 2.88
C SER A 31 -5.58 -6.38 3.55
N ARG A 32 -5.81 -6.23 4.86
CA ARG A 32 -6.87 -6.91 5.61
C ARG A 32 -8.07 -5.99 5.76
N LEU A 33 -9.22 -6.42 5.27
CA LEU A 33 -10.46 -5.64 5.29
C LEU A 33 -11.56 -6.35 6.08
N LYS A 34 -12.52 -5.56 6.59
CA LYS A 34 -13.77 -6.07 7.16
C LYS A 34 -14.95 -5.51 6.39
N VAL A 35 -15.71 -6.35 5.71
CA VAL A 35 -16.89 -5.94 4.92
C VAL A 35 -18.08 -6.79 5.33
N LYS A 36 -19.22 -6.15 5.65
CA LYS A 36 -20.46 -6.84 6.10
C LYS A 36 -20.24 -7.83 7.26
N GLY A 37 -19.24 -7.59 8.11
CA GLY A 37 -18.93 -8.44 9.26
C GLY A 37 -17.84 -9.48 9.00
N GLU A 38 -17.54 -9.78 7.74
CA GLU A 38 -16.55 -10.77 7.32
C GLU A 38 -15.17 -10.12 7.18
N LEU A 39 -14.13 -10.84 7.64
CA LEU A 39 -12.74 -10.42 7.54
C LEU A 39 -12.04 -11.27 6.46
N PHE A 40 -11.31 -10.61 5.57
CA PHE A 40 -10.53 -11.27 4.52
C PHE A 40 -9.25 -10.47 4.21
N ASP A 41 -8.27 -11.14 3.61
CA ASP A 41 -7.08 -10.50 3.05
C ASP A 41 -7.27 -10.31 1.54
N THR A 42 -6.78 -9.20 0.99
CA THR A 42 -6.89 -8.90 -0.44
C THR A 42 -5.59 -8.37 -1.02
N ARG A 43 -5.33 -8.77 -2.28
CA ARG A 43 -4.28 -8.21 -3.13
C ARG A 43 -4.92 -7.54 -4.33
N THR A 44 -4.57 -6.28 -4.57
CA THR A 44 -5.08 -5.52 -5.71
C THR A 44 -3.94 -4.91 -6.49
N LEU A 45 -3.92 -5.14 -7.81
CA LEU A 45 -3.07 -4.39 -8.72
C LEU A 45 -3.89 -3.27 -9.34
N ALA A 46 -3.37 -2.06 -9.21
CA ALA A 46 -3.87 -0.90 -9.91
C ALA A 46 -2.73 -0.17 -10.62
N ARG A 47 -3.10 0.66 -11.59
CA ARG A 47 -2.20 1.61 -12.23
C ARG A 47 -2.70 3.01 -11.94
N CYS A 48 -1.78 3.88 -11.59
CA CYS A 48 -2.03 5.24 -11.17
C CYS A 48 -1.33 6.18 -12.13
N VAL A 49 -2.10 7.05 -12.78
CA VAL A 49 -1.57 8.13 -13.62
C VAL A 49 -1.94 9.45 -12.97
N ASP A 50 -0.93 10.13 -12.44
CA ASP A 50 -1.02 11.40 -11.76
C ASP A 50 -0.61 12.55 -12.69
N GLN A 51 -1.44 13.58 -12.73
CA GLN A 51 -1.06 14.90 -13.19
C GLN A 51 -0.51 15.66 -11.98
N MET A 52 0.72 16.13 -12.11
CA MET A 52 1.48 16.79 -11.05
C MET A 52 1.65 18.27 -11.38
N GLU A 53 1.60 19.11 -10.37
CA GLU A 53 1.95 20.53 -10.47
C GLU A 53 2.92 20.94 -9.38
N LYS A 54 3.80 21.87 -9.70
CA LYS A 54 4.73 22.48 -8.74
C LYS A 54 4.11 23.75 -8.16
N ARG A 55 3.90 23.76 -6.85
CA ARG A 55 3.39 24.90 -6.07
C ARG A 55 4.54 25.45 -5.22
N GLY A 56 5.17 26.52 -5.69
CA GLY A 56 6.41 27.04 -5.10
C GLY A 56 7.55 26.03 -5.24
N ASN A 57 8.06 25.51 -4.12
CA ASN A 57 9.16 24.53 -4.10
C ASN A 57 8.69 23.08 -4.03
N GLU A 58 7.39 22.81 -3.99
CA GLU A 58 6.85 21.48 -3.76
C GLU A 58 6.04 20.98 -4.95
N TRP A 59 6.17 19.70 -5.28
CA TRP A 59 5.27 19.03 -6.20
C TRP A 59 4.05 18.49 -5.46
N ARG A 60 2.88 18.63 -6.06
CA ARG A 60 1.61 18.13 -5.53
C ARG A 60 0.86 17.37 -6.64
N ILE A 61 0.10 16.36 -6.26
CA ILE A 61 -0.83 15.68 -7.17
C ILE A 61 -1.98 16.66 -7.42
N LEU A 62 -2.12 17.12 -8.67
CA LEU A 62 -3.24 17.93 -9.12
C LEU A 62 -4.46 17.04 -9.39
N ARG A 63 -4.25 15.90 -10.07
CA ARG A 63 -5.31 14.94 -10.40
C ARG A 63 -4.74 13.53 -10.48
N ARG A 64 -5.41 12.56 -9.86
CA ARG A 64 -5.11 11.12 -9.96
C ARG A 64 -6.16 10.41 -10.79
N THR A 65 -5.72 9.58 -11.73
CA THR A 65 -6.58 8.64 -12.45
C THR A 65 -6.13 7.22 -12.15
N MET A 66 -7.08 6.38 -11.71
CA MET A 66 -6.83 4.99 -11.38
C MET A 66 -7.34 4.09 -12.50
N CYS A 67 -6.56 3.07 -12.84
CA CYS A 67 -6.97 1.93 -13.64
C CYS A 67 -6.84 0.68 -12.76
N TRP A 68 -7.92 -0.07 -12.61
CA TRP A 68 -7.97 -1.26 -11.76
C TRP A 68 -7.73 -2.48 -12.64
N GLU A 69 -6.56 -3.10 -12.48
CA GLU A 69 -6.08 -4.14 -13.39
C GLU A 69 -6.61 -5.52 -12.97
N TRP A 70 -6.39 -5.91 -11.71
CA TRP A 70 -6.96 -7.13 -11.13
C TRP A 70 -7.01 -7.09 -9.61
N ASN A 71 -7.77 -8.01 -9.04
CA ASN A 71 -7.95 -8.19 -7.60
C ASN A 71 -8.06 -9.68 -7.26
N GLU A 72 -7.65 -10.03 -6.05
CA GLU A 72 -7.78 -11.36 -5.48
C GLU A 72 -8.05 -11.23 -3.97
N GLU A 73 -8.89 -12.12 -3.46
CA GLU A 73 -9.29 -12.17 -2.06
C GLU A 73 -8.98 -13.56 -1.48
N HIS A 74 -8.59 -13.59 -0.21
CA HIS A 74 -8.18 -14.79 0.53
C HIS A 74 -8.85 -14.83 1.89
N GLU A 75 -9.23 -16.03 2.31
CA GLU A 75 -9.56 -16.28 3.71
C GLU A 75 -8.34 -16.05 4.61
N ILE A 76 -8.60 -15.55 5.82
CA ILE A 76 -7.55 -15.33 6.80
C ILE A 76 -7.15 -16.66 7.44
N SER A 77 -5.94 -17.13 7.14
CA SER A 77 -5.41 -18.38 7.69
C SER A 77 -4.40 -18.17 8.82
N GLU A 78 -3.58 -17.11 8.76
CA GLU A 78 -2.52 -16.79 9.74
C GLU A 78 -1.71 -17.99 10.24
N THR A 79 -1.38 -18.93 9.35
CA THR A 79 -0.63 -20.15 9.71
C THR A 79 0.88 -19.92 9.79
N TRP A 80 1.37 -18.73 9.45
CA TRP A 80 2.80 -18.35 9.51
C TRP A 80 3.72 -19.38 8.85
N ALA A 81 3.48 -19.61 7.56
CA ALA A 81 4.15 -20.64 6.77
C ALA A 81 3.95 -22.06 7.33
N ARG A 82 2.70 -22.41 7.68
CA ARG A 82 2.32 -23.72 8.24
C ARG A 82 3.12 -24.07 9.51
N GLY A 83 3.34 -23.07 10.37
CA GLY A 83 4.08 -23.23 11.62
C GLY A 83 5.60 -23.03 11.51
N ALA A 84 6.15 -22.91 10.30
CA ALA A 84 7.60 -22.81 10.10
C ALA A 84 8.21 -21.50 10.63
N ILE A 85 7.45 -20.40 10.64
CA ILE A 85 7.90 -19.14 11.24
C ILE A 85 7.65 -19.15 12.75
N THR A 86 6.44 -19.55 13.16
CA THR A 86 6.09 -19.77 14.56
C THR A 86 4.88 -20.68 14.66
N ASN A 87 4.81 -21.46 15.73
CA ASN A 87 3.59 -22.19 16.13
C ASN A 87 2.73 -21.41 17.14
N ASP A 88 3.25 -20.28 17.65
CA ASP A 88 2.55 -19.38 18.57
C ASP A 88 2.48 -17.97 17.94
N PRO A 89 1.33 -17.61 17.34
CA PRO A 89 1.13 -16.29 16.73
C PRO A 89 1.23 -15.12 17.72
N THR A 90 1.09 -15.36 19.03
CA THR A 90 1.14 -14.29 20.04
C THR A 90 2.55 -13.73 20.22
N GLN A 91 3.57 -14.47 19.80
CA GLN A 91 4.97 -14.02 19.76
C GLN A 91 5.25 -13.04 18.62
N LEU A 92 4.35 -12.95 17.63
CA LEU A 92 4.57 -12.12 16.46
C LEU A 92 4.25 -10.67 16.75
N ARG A 93 5.27 -9.84 16.57
CA ARG A 93 5.09 -8.39 16.57
C ARG A 93 4.37 -7.96 15.29
N ARG A 94 3.29 -7.20 15.44
CA ARG A 94 2.56 -6.57 14.33
C ARG A 94 2.95 -5.09 14.20
N GLY A 95 2.81 -4.56 12.99
CA GLY A 95 2.94 -3.11 12.76
C GLY A 95 1.84 -2.34 13.49
N ALA A 96 2.15 -1.10 13.87
CA ALA A 96 1.23 -0.23 14.60
C ALA A 96 1.30 1.19 14.05
N LYS A 97 0.46 2.09 14.54
CA LYS A 97 0.64 3.52 14.25
C LYS A 97 1.72 4.08 15.17
N ARG A 98 2.32 5.22 14.78
CA ARG A 98 3.10 6.04 15.70
C ARG A 98 2.27 6.27 16.99
N PRO A 99 2.86 6.12 18.19
CA PRO A 99 4.28 5.86 18.46
C PRO A 99 4.69 4.38 18.53
N ASP A 100 3.75 3.44 18.49
CA ASP A 100 3.98 2.04 18.85
C ASP A 100 4.57 1.17 17.71
N ASP A 101 4.74 1.74 16.52
CA ASP A 101 5.30 1.03 15.38
C ASP A 101 6.76 0.60 15.64
N ILE A 102 7.18 -0.49 14.99
CA ILE A 102 8.53 -1.03 15.14
C ILE A 102 9.62 -0.01 14.81
N ILE A 103 9.38 0.92 13.87
CA ILE A 103 10.39 1.93 13.53
C ILE A 103 10.76 2.87 14.70
N TYR A 104 9.88 3.05 15.69
CA TYR A 104 10.13 3.94 16.83
C TYR A 104 10.69 3.23 18.07
N THR A 105 10.84 1.90 17.99
CA THR A 105 11.25 1.05 19.13
C THR A 105 12.32 0.04 18.75
N ALA A 106 12.63 -0.10 17.46
CA ALA A 106 13.79 -0.83 16.99
C ALA A 106 15.03 -0.02 17.37
N ALA A 107 15.61 -0.36 18.51
CA ALA A 107 16.93 0.06 18.95
C ALA A 107 17.80 -1.20 19.14
#